data_AF-A0A7S8ETV1-F1
#
_entry.id   AF-A0A7S8ETV1-F1
#
_cell.length_a   1.000
_cell.length_b   1.000
_cell.length_c   1.000
_cell.angle_alpha   90.00
_cell.angle_beta   90.00
_cell.angle_gamma   90.00
#
_symmetry.space_group_name_H-M   'P 1'
#
loop_
_entity.id
_entity.type
_entity.pdbx_description
1 polymer ?
#
loop_
_entity_poly.entity_id
_entity_poly.type
_entity_poly.pdbx_seq_one_letter_code
_entity_poly.pdbx_strand_id
1 'polypeptide(L)' 'MNQNQSYPLFALDFDIVREAFIKSVVELAIPEDRWAAQARRLLMELADNEPDEEMIGSIIGQRSHS' A
#
# COMPACT_ATOMS: atom_id res chain seq x y z
N MET A 1 0.07 -1.23 26.09
CA MET A 1 1.18 -0.93 25.15
C MET A 1 0.55 -0.67 23.80
N ASN A 2 0.21 0.58 23.46
CA ASN A 2 -0.36 0.91 22.15
C ASN A 2 0.63 1.81 21.43
N GLN A 3 1.62 1.19 20.79
CA GLN A 3 2.52 1.89 19.89
C GLN A 3 1.77 2.04 18.56
N ASN A 4 1.06 3.15 18.38
CA ASN A 4 0.54 3.56 17.09
C ASN A 4 1.76 4.04 16.26
N GLN A 5 2.59 3.09 15.80
CA GLN A 5 3.76 3.43 15.00
C GLN A 5 3.28 3.71 13.58
N SER A 6 2.85 4.94 13.35
CA SER A 6 2.88 5.49 12.00
C SER A 6 4.34 5.64 11.61
N TYR A 7 4.71 5.08 10.47
CA TYR A 7 6.05 5.23 9.92
C TYR A 7 6.04 6.38 8.91
N PRO A 8 7.08 7.24 8.88
CA PRO A 8 7.25 8.13 7.74
C PRO A 8 7.32 7.28 6.46
N LEU A 9 6.68 7.73 5.37
CA LEU A 9 6.55 6.96 4.11
C LEU A 9 7.89 6.38 3.62
N PHE A 10 9.00 7.11 3.84
CA PHE A 10 10.36 6.71 3.46
C PHE A 10 10.96 5.56 4.28
N ALA A 11 10.38 5.23 5.44
CA ALA A 11 10.83 4.15 6.31
C ALA A 11 10.01 2.86 6.13
N LEU A 12 8.99 2.87 5.27
CA LEU A 12 8.19 1.69 4.96
C LEU A 12 8.97 0.76 4.04
N ASP A 13 9.08 -0.49 4.44
CA ASP A 13 9.57 -1.56 3.60
C ASP A 13 8.48 -1.91 2.55
N PHE A 14 8.65 -1.39 1.34
CA PHE A 14 7.67 -1.57 0.25
C PHE A 14 7.45 -3.04 -0.12
N ASP A 15 8.43 -3.93 0.10
CA ASP A 15 8.24 -5.36 -0.16
C ASP A 15 7.23 -5.93 0.84
N ILE A 16 7.36 -5.58 2.13
CA ILE A 16 6.40 -5.98 3.17
C ILE A 16 5.01 -5.41 2.89
N VAL A 17 4.92 -4.12 2.50
CA VAL A 17 3.63 -3.49 2.18
C VAL A 17 2.98 -4.15 0.96
N ARG A 18 3.77 -4.48 -0.06
CA ARG A 18 3.31 -5.19 -1.26
C ARG A 18 2.77 -6.58 -0.90
N GLU A 19 3.46 -7.34 -0.06
CA GLU A 19 2.99 -8.64 0.40
C GLU A 19 1.66 -8.52 1.17
N ALA A 20 1.55 -7.54 2.06
CA ALA A 20 0.31 -7.27 2.80
C ALA A 20 -0.85 -6.88 1.86
N PHE A 21 -0.56 -6.06 0.84
CA PHE A 21 -1.53 -5.71 -0.20
C PHE A 21 -2.02 -6.92 -0.99
N ILE A 22 -1.09 -7.74 -1.52
CA ILE A 22 -1.42 -8.95 -2.29
C ILE A 22 -2.29 -9.89 -1.46
N LYS A 23 -1.91 -10.12 -0.20
CA LYS A 23 -2.68 -10.95 0.72
C LYS A 23 -4.09 -10.39 0.92
N SER A 24 -4.21 -9.08 1.12
CA SER A 24 -5.50 -8.42 1.34
C SER A 24 -6.43 -8.54 0.13
N VAL A 25 -5.95 -8.30 -1.10
CA VAL A 25 -6.80 -8.38 -2.30
C VAL A 25 -7.21 -9.81 -2.63
N VAL A 26 -6.37 -10.80 -2.32
CA VAL A 26 -6.69 -12.23 -2.47
C VAL A 26 -7.71 -12.68 -1.43
N GLU A 27 -7.48 -12.39 -0.15
CA GLU A 27 -8.37 -12.82 0.94
C GLU A 27 -9.77 -12.19 0.86
N LEU A 28 -9.84 -10.93 0.42
CA LEU A 28 -11.09 -10.19 0.28
C LEU A 28 -11.71 -10.28 -1.12
N ALA A 29 -11.10 -11.04 -2.04
CA ALA A 29 -11.49 -11.14 -3.44
C ALA A 29 -11.77 -9.77 -4.09
N ILE A 30 -10.86 -8.82 -3.86
CA ILE A 30 -11.00 -7.45 -4.36
C ILE A 30 -10.70 -7.46 -5.86
N PRO A 31 -11.63 -6.97 -6.71
CA PRO A 31 -11.41 -6.91 -8.14
C PRO A 31 -10.36 -5.84 -8.51
N GLU A 32 -9.64 -6.05 -9.61
CA GLU A 32 -8.49 -5.22 -10.03
C GLU A 32 -8.82 -3.73 -10.17
N ASP A 33 -10.04 -3.38 -10.57
CA ASP A 33 -10.52 -1.99 -10.66
C ASP A 33 -10.52 -1.26 -9.31
N ARG A 34 -10.46 -2.01 -8.20
CA ARG A 34 -10.44 -1.49 -6.83
C ARG A 34 -9.08 -1.62 -6.14
N TRP A 35 -8.07 -2.16 -6.82
CA TRP A 35 -6.74 -2.36 -6.24
C TRP A 35 -6.09 -1.04 -5.85
N ALA A 36 -6.25 0.02 -6.64
CA ALA A 36 -5.72 1.35 -6.32
C ALA A 36 -6.34 1.91 -5.03
N ALA A 37 -7.65 1.77 -4.87
CA ALA A 37 -8.35 2.20 -3.67
C ALA A 37 -7.89 1.40 -2.43
N GLN A 38 -7.66 0.09 -2.58
CA GLN A 38 -7.17 -0.76 -1.50
C GLN A 38 -5.71 -0.46 -1.12
N ALA A 39 -4.83 -0.27 -2.10
CA ALA A 39 -3.44 0.10 -1.88
C ALA A 39 -3.32 1.45 -1.17
N ARG A 40 -4.12 2.45 -1.60
CA ARG A 40 -4.19 3.77 -0.95
C ARG A 40 -4.63 3.65 0.50
N ARG A 41 -5.66 2.83 0.78
CA ARG A 41 -6.12 2.59 2.15
C ARG A 41 -5.03 1.96 3.02
N LEU A 42 -4.37 0.92 2.54
CA LEU A 42 -3.30 0.24 3.26
C LEU A 42 -2.14 1.20 3.58
N LEU A 43 -1.73 2.02 2.61
CA LEU A 43 -0.68 3.02 2.80
C LEU A 43 -1.09 4.09 3.82
N MET A 44 -2.31 4.59 3.78
CA MET A 44 -2.82 5.55 4.76
C MET A 44 -2.96 4.95 6.18
N GLU A 45 -3.13 3.63 6.30
CA GLU A 45 -3.13 2.96 7.61
C GLU A 45 -1.72 2.81 8.20
N LEU A 46 -0.69 2.82 7.35
CA LEU A 46 0.71 2.59 7.75
C LEU A 46 1.54 3.88 7.84
N ALA A 47 1.11 4.94 7.17
CA ALA A 47 1.84 6.19 7.05
C ALA A 47 1.02 7.40 7.51
N ASP A 48 1.71 8.40 8.07
CA ASP A 48 1.09 9.66 8.48
C ASP A 48 0.75 10.59 7.30
N ASN A 49 1.30 10.31 6.10
CA ASN A 49 1.16 11.17 4.93
C ASN A 49 0.31 10.51 3.85
N GLU A 50 -0.35 11.33 3.05
CA GLU A 50 -1.09 10.86 1.88
C GLU A 50 -0.13 10.20 0.88
N PRO A 51 -0.37 8.94 0.47
CA PRO A 51 0.44 8.28 -0.53
C PRO A 51 0.19 8.87 -1.92
N ASP A 52 1.25 9.03 -2.69
CA ASP A 52 1.14 9.47 -4.08
C ASP A 52 0.82 8.29 -5.04
N GLU A 53 0.50 8.64 -6.29
CA GLU A 53 0.18 7.67 -7.35
C GLU A 53 1.35 6.76 -7.69
N GLU A 54 2.59 7.22 -7.54
CA GLU A 54 3.79 6.43 -7.82
C GLU A 54 3.95 5.30 -6.80
N MET A 55 3.71 5.60 -5.52
CA MET A 55 3.70 4.62 -4.43
C MET A 55 2.57 3.61 -4.60
N ILE A 56 1.37 4.07 -4.96
CA ILE A 56 0.22 3.20 -5.24
C ILE A 56 0.55 2.26 -6.41
N GLY A 57 1.09 2.77 -7.51
CA GLY A 57 1.54 1.98 -8.66
C GLY A 57 2.64 0.99 -8.30
N SER A 58 3.58 1.41 -7.45
CA SER A 58 4.69 0.57 -6.95
C SER A 58 4.21 -0.59 -6.09
N ILE A 59 3.11 -0.47 -5.35
CA ILE A 59 2.51 -1.58 -4.61
C ILE A 59 1.74 -2.52 -5.53
N ILE A 60 0.92 -1.96 -6.42
CA ILE A 60 0.13 -2.75 -7.37
C ILE A 60 1.03 -3.54 -8.32
N GLY A 61 2.26 -3.07 -8.56
CA GLY A 61 3.16 -3.66 -9.55
C GLY A 61 2.99 -3.09 -10.94
N GLN A 62 2.32 -1.94 -11.08
CA GLN A 62 2.45 -1.12 -12.27
C GLN A 62 3.87 -0.57 -12.27
N ARG A 63 4.76 -1.18 -13.05
CA ARG A 63 6.02 -0.53 -13.38
C ARG A 63 5.65 0.75 -14.12
N SER A 64 5.80 1.90 -13.47
CA SER A 64 5.94 3.17 -14.16
C SER A 64 7.15 3.01 -15.09
N HIS A 65 6.87 2.73 -16.36
CA HIS A 65 7.88 2.74 -17.40
C HIS A 65 8.08 4.21 -17.76
N SER A 66 9.09 4.84 -17.17
CA SER A 66 9.73 6.07 -17.66
C SER A 66 11.14 6.14 -17.11
#